data_AF-A0A1H0NUI8-F1
#
_entry.id   AF-A0A1H0NUI8-F1
#
_cell.length_a   1.000
_cell.length_b   1.000
_cell.length_c   1.000
_cell.angle_alpha   90.00
_cell.angle_beta   90.00
_cell.angle_gamma   90.00
#
_symmetry.space_group_name_H-M   'P 1'
#
loop_
_entity.id
_entity.type
_entity.pdbx_description
1 polymer ?
#
loop_
_entity_poly.entity_id
_entity_poly.type
_entity_poly.pdbx_seq_one_letter_code
_entity_poly.pdbx_strand_id
1 'polypeptide(L)'
;MLLICCIFGKVIFLGTVATTTLLDEDKVACPRNPPIKPLTEDALRSRFNKARTLAGVSFQFRDIRAKAATDTGDLVHSQKLLAHKNRGMTECYIRAGLGERVKPLR
;
A
#
# COMPACT_ATOMS: atom_id res chain seq x y z
N MET A 1 -9.14 -22.20 -64.48
CA MET A 1 -9.33 -22.72 -63.11
C MET A 1 -9.76 -21.57 -62.22
N LEU A 2 -11.06 -21.47 -61.95
CA LEU A 2 -11.60 -20.68 -60.84
C LEU A 2 -11.22 -21.36 -59.53
N LEU A 3 -10.77 -20.61 -58.53
CA LEU A 3 -11.22 -20.84 -57.17
C LEU A 3 -11.21 -19.52 -56.39
N ILE A 4 -12.42 -18.99 -56.23
CA ILE A 4 -12.80 -17.90 -55.34
C ILE A 4 -12.92 -18.49 -53.94
N CYS A 5 -12.26 -17.87 -52.96
CA CYS A 5 -12.63 -18.03 -51.55
C CYS A 5 -12.52 -16.67 -50.86
N CYS A 6 -13.48 -15.78 -51.17
CA CYS A 6 -13.95 -14.79 -50.21
C CYS A 6 -14.70 -15.54 -49.11
N ILE A 7 -14.49 -15.25 -47.82
CA ILE A 7 -15.51 -15.34 -46.77
C ILE A 7 -14.99 -14.67 -45.47
N PHE A 8 -15.60 -13.51 -45.16
CA PHE A 8 -15.85 -12.90 -43.84
C PHE A 8 -14.65 -12.28 -43.06
N GLY A 9 -14.54 -10.96 -42.86
CA GLY A 9 -15.52 -9.88 -42.99
C GLY A 9 -16.48 -9.81 -41.81
N LYS A 10 -16.05 -9.26 -40.65
CA LYS A 10 -16.98 -8.66 -39.65
C LYS A 10 -16.28 -7.77 -38.62
N VAL A 11 -16.41 -6.46 -38.84
CA VAL A 11 -16.38 -5.41 -37.81
C VAL A 11 -17.82 -5.31 -37.26
N ILE A 12 -18.02 -5.42 -35.95
CA ILE A 12 -19.28 -5.03 -35.29
C ILE A 12 -18.96 -4.27 -34.01
N PHE A 13 -19.29 -2.97 -34.03
CA PHE A 13 -19.45 -2.10 -32.87
C PHE A 13 -20.96 -2.02 -32.61
N LEU A 14 -21.42 -2.26 -31.38
CA LEU A 14 -22.71 -1.79 -30.85
C LEU A 14 -22.76 -2.11 -29.34
N GLY A 15 -22.88 -1.06 -28.52
CA GLY A 15 -22.92 -1.16 -27.06
C GLY A 15 -24.32 -1.39 -26.50
N THR A 16 -24.36 -1.81 -25.23
CA THR A 16 -25.55 -1.68 -24.39
C THR A 16 -25.12 -1.37 -22.96
N VAL A 17 -25.56 -0.22 -22.45
CA VAL A 17 -25.43 0.21 -21.06
C VAL A 17 -26.42 -0.58 -20.22
N ALA A 18 -25.93 -1.23 -19.16
CA ALA A 18 -26.75 -1.70 -18.05
C ALA A 18 -26.05 -1.32 -16.74
N THR A 19 -26.20 -0.06 -16.36
CA THR A 19 -26.17 0.39 -14.97
C THR A 19 -27.36 -0.24 -14.24
N THR A 20 -27.13 -0.92 -13.11
CA THR A 20 -27.78 -0.63 -11.81
C THR A 20 -27.36 -1.64 -10.74
N THR A 21 -26.87 -1.10 -9.61
CA THR A 21 -27.16 -1.49 -8.21
C THR A 21 -26.68 -2.87 -7.72
N LEU A 22 -26.12 -3.08 -6.52
CA LEU A 22 -25.92 -2.32 -5.29
C LEU A 22 -24.96 -3.19 -4.43
N LEU A 23 -24.00 -2.55 -3.77
CA LEU A 23 -23.49 -2.87 -2.43
C LEU A 23 -23.35 -4.36 -2.03
N ASP A 24 -22.11 -4.85 -2.13
CA ASP A 24 -21.51 -5.67 -1.06
C ASP A 24 -20.09 -5.12 -0.82
N GLU A 25 -20.02 -3.98 -0.13
CA GLU A 25 -18.78 -3.27 0.25
C GLU A 25 -18.04 -3.96 1.42
N ASP A 26 -18.06 -5.29 1.51
CA ASP A 26 -17.48 -6.02 2.65
C ASP A 26 -16.51 -7.16 2.27
N LYS A 27 -15.98 -7.18 1.05
CA LYS A 27 -14.83 -8.04 0.70
C LYS A 27 -13.85 -7.34 -0.23
N VAL A 28 -12.93 -6.56 0.36
CA VAL A 28 -11.65 -6.23 -0.29
C VAL A 28 -10.79 -7.51 -0.34
N ALA A 29 -11.22 -8.47 -1.15
CA ALA A 29 -10.40 -9.57 -1.62
C ALA A 29 -9.79 -9.12 -2.95
N CYS A 30 -8.49 -8.88 -2.96
CA CYS A 30 -7.75 -8.49 -4.15
C CYS A 30 -8.01 -9.54 -5.28
N PRO A 31 -8.43 -9.14 -6.50
CA PRO A 31 -9.10 -10.05 -7.44
C PRO A 31 -8.18 -11.03 -8.20
N ARG A 32 -7.01 -11.42 -7.66
CA ARG A 32 -6.03 -12.27 -8.37
C ARG A 32 -5.27 -13.32 -7.56
N ASN A 33 -5.63 -13.65 -6.32
CA ASN A 33 -4.88 -14.62 -5.51
C ASN A 33 -5.79 -15.72 -4.92
N PRO A 34 -5.43 -17.02 -4.97
CA PRO A 34 -6.09 -18.08 -4.19
C PRO A 34 -6.23 -17.70 -2.70
N PRO A 35 -7.19 -18.30 -1.96
CA PRO A 35 -7.56 -17.84 -0.62
C PRO A 35 -6.34 -17.77 0.28
N ILE A 36 -5.86 -16.54 0.49
CA ILE A 36 -4.68 -16.24 1.27
C ILE A 36 -5.07 -16.49 2.71
N LYS A 37 -4.58 -17.56 3.32
CA LYS A 37 -4.62 -17.67 4.78
C LYS A 37 -3.83 -16.48 5.33
N PRO A 38 -4.39 -15.71 6.28
CA PRO A 38 -3.68 -14.56 6.82
C PRO A 38 -2.34 -15.03 7.38
N LEU A 39 -1.29 -14.29 7.05
CA LEU A 39 0.03 -14.58 7.58
C LEU A 39 -0.02 -14.45 9.10
N THR A 40 0.44 -15.47 9.83
CA THR A 40 0.53 -15.39 11.29
C THR A 40 1.58 -14.34 11.69
N GLU A 41 1.40 -13.75 12.88
CA GLU A 41 2.34 -12.77 13.43
C GLU A 41 3.78 -13.32 13.47
N ASP A 42 3.93 -14.57 13.91
CA ASP A 42 5.22 -15.25 14.01
C ASP A 42 5.89 -15.42 12.65
N ALA A 43 5.12 -15.76 11.61
CA ALA A 43 5.65 -15.93 10.27
C ALA A 43 6.14 -14.58 9.70
N LEU A 44 5.41 -13.48 9.96
CA LEU A 44 5.83 -12.13 9.58
C LEU A 44 7.12 -11.72 10.32
N ARG A 45 7.15 -11.94 11.63
CA ARG A 45 8.29 -11.59 12.49
C ARG A 45 9.54 -12.40 12.15
N SER A 46 9.41 -13.69 11.87
CA SER A 46 10.50 -14.57 11.46
C SER A 46 11.11 -14.12 10.13
N ARG A 47 10.28 -13.79 9.14
CA ARG A 47 10.75 -13.26 7.83
C ARG A 47 11.50 -11.95 8.00
N PHE A 48 10.99 -11.04 8.83
CA PHE A 48 11.66 -9.79 9.13
C PHE A 48 13.02 -10.01 9.81
N ASN A 49 13.09 -10.86 10.83
CA ASN A 49 14.34 -11.13 11.54
C ASN A 49 15.41 -11.71 10.61
N LYS A 50 15.03 -12.60 9.68
CA LYS A 50 15.94 -13.13 8.65
C LYS A 50 16.47 -12.01 7.75
N ALA A 51 15.60 -11.16 7.22
CA ALA A 51 15.99 -10.02 6.40
C ALA A 51 16.92 -9.05 7.16
N ARG A 52 16.62 -8.81 8.44
CA ARG A 52 17.43 -7.97 9.33
C ARG A 52 18.84 -8.51 9.52
N THR A 53 18.97 -9.81 9.79
CA THR A 53 20.27 -10.48 9.93
C THR A 53 21.08 -10.39 8.64
N LEU A 54 20.43 -10.58 7.48
CA LEU A 54 21.09 -10.48 6.17
C LEU A 54 21.54 -9.04 5.85
N ALA A 55 20.75 -8.04 6.24
CA ALA A 55 21.09 -6.63 6.02
C ALA A 55 22.11 -6.08 7.04
N GLY A 56 22.44 -6.81 8.11
CA GLY A 56 23.40 -6.37 9.13
C GLY A 56 22.94 -5.16 9.96
N VAL A 57 21.63 -4.90 10.01
CA VAL A 57 21.05 -3.71 10.67
C VAL A 57 20.39 -4.06 11.99
N SER A 58 20.50 -3.18 12.99
CA SER A 58 19.94 -3.38 14.33
C SER A 58 18.72 -2.48 14.58
N PHE A 59 17.58 -2.82 13.99
CA PHE A 59 16.29 -2.19 14.34
C PHE A 59 15.19 -3.23 14.51
N GLN A 60 14.06 -2.83 15.07
CA GLN A 60 12.92 -3.69 15.34
C GLN A 60 11.81 -3.45 14.31
N PHE A 61 10.93 -4.43 14.10
CA PHE A 61 9.85 -4.31 13.13
C PHE A 61 8.94 -3.09 13.38
N ARG A 62 8.72 -2.75 14.66
CA ARG A 62 7.98 -1.55 15.08
C ARG A 62 8.62 -0.23 14.65
N ASP A 63 9.93 -0.20 14.43
CA ASP A 63 10.64 1.02 14.03
C ASP A 63 10.29 1.45 12.61
N ILE A 64 9.76 0.54 11.78
CA ILE A 64 9.24 0.87 10.45
C ILE A 64 8.06 1.86 10.58
N ARG A 65 7.24 1.73 11.63
CA ARG A 65 6.13 2.65 11.90
C ARG A 65 6.64 4.07 12.21
N ALA A 66 7.68 4.18 13.04
CA ALA A 66 8.33 5.45 13.33
C ALA A 66 9.00 6.04 12.08
N LYS A 67 9.62 5.21 11.25
CA LYS A 67 10.24 5.62 9.99
C LYS A 67 9.21 6.20 9.01
N ALA A 68 8.08 5.51 8.80
CA ALA A 68 7.00 6.01 7.94
C ALA A 68 6.44 7.37 8.39
N ALA A 69 6.27 7.55 9.71
CA ALA A 69 5.84 8.82 10.29
C ALA A 69 6.89 9.93 10.09
N THR A 70 8.17 9.59 10.22
CA THR A 70 9.28 10.54 10.04
C THR A 70 9.42 10.96 8.58
N ASP A 71 9.25 10.04 7.62
CA ASP A 71 9.42 10.30 6.18
C ASP A 71 8.35 11.25 5.60
N THR A 72 7.20 11.36 6.26
CA THR A 72 6.15 12.31 5.89
C THR A 72 6.57 13.77 6.13
N GLY A 73 7.32 14.03 7.21
CA GLY A 73 7.78 15.38 7.57
C GLY A 73 6.71 16.34 8.11
N ASP A 74 5.43 15.93 8.23
CA ASP A 74 4.34 16.71 8.81
C ASP A 74 3.64 15.94 9.95
N LEU A 75 3.55 16.56 11.13
CA LEU A 75 2.90 16.03 12.32
C LEU A 75 1.42 15.71 12.10
N VAL A 76 0.68 16.57 11.39
CA VAL A 76 -0.77 16.39 11.21
C VAL A 76 -1.04 15.21 10.28
N HIS A 77 -0.29 15.11 9.19
CA HIS A 77 -0.39 13.97 8.28
C HIS A 77 0.05 12.67 8.97
N SER A 78 1.15 12.68 9.71
CA SER A 78 1.63 11.51 10.47
C SER A 78 0.64 11.06 11.54
N GLN A 79 -0.08 11.98 12.20
CA GLN A 79 -1.11 11.62 13.17
C GLN A 79 -2.25 10.81 12.52
N LYS A 80 -2.69 11.22 11.33
CA LYS A 80 -3.72 10.50 10.56
C LYS A 80 -3.21 9.15 10.07
N LEU A 81 -2.00 9.10 9.54
CA LEU A 81 -1.35 7.87 9.07
C LEU A 81 -1.21 6.83 10.18
N LEU A 82 -0.83 7.26 11.39
CA LEU A 82 -0.66 6.38 12.54
C LEU A 82 -1.96 6.11 13.31
N ALA A 83 -3.07 6.76 12.94
CA ALA A 83 -4.36 6.69 13.62
C ALA A 83 -4.28 7.04 15.13
N HIS A 84 -3.50 8.06 15.48
CA HIS A 84 -3.36 8.50 16.88
C HIS A 84 -4.43 9.53 17.27
N LYS A 85 -5.04 9.32 18.45
CA LYS A 85 -5.98 10.30 19.03
C LYS A 85 -5.29 11.59 19.46
N ASN A 86 -4.11 11.49 20.08
CA ASN A 86 -3.40 12.63 20.67
C ASN A 86 -2.11 12.95 19.89
N ARG A 87 -1.79 14.25 19.79
CA ARG A 87 -0.57 14.72 19.11
C ARG A 87 0.72 14.31 19.83
N GLY A 88 0.75 14.38 21.16
CA GLY A 88 1.92 13.95 21.95
C GLY A 88 2.31 12.49 21.72
N MET A 89 1.33 11.61 21.43
CA MET A 89 1.64 10.23 21.05
C MET A 89 2.35 10.12 19.71
N THR A 90 2.09 11.03 18.78
CA THR A 90 2.70 11.05 17.45
C THR A 90 4.11 11.61 17.50
N GLU A 91 4.36 12.60 18.35
CA GLU A 91 5.68 13.18 18.59
C GLU A 91 6.71 12.11 18.99
N CYS A 92 6.32 11.15 19.85
CA CYS A 92 7.21 10.04 20.24
C CYS A 92 7.63 9.11 19.08
N TYR A 93 6.90 9.11 17.96
CA TYR A 93 7.23 8.29 16.78
C TYR A 93 7.97 9.07 15.69
N ILE A 94 7.96 10.41 15.74
CA ILE A 94 8.70 11.23 14.81
C ILE A 94 10.11 11.40 15.37
N ARG A 95 11.10 10.96 14.59
CA ARG A 95 12.52 11.15 14.94
C ARG A 95 13.05 12.38 14.21
N ALA A 96 13.95 13.11 14.85
CA ALA A 96 14.69 14.18 14.17
C ALA A 96 15.52 13.55 13.04
N GLY A 97 15.19 13.88 11.80
CA GLY A 97 16.00 13.50 10.65
C GLY A 97 17.27 14.33 10.60
N LEU A 98 18.40 13.73 10.22
CA LEU A 98 19.58 14.48 9.80
C LEU A 98 19.20 15.31 8.56
N GLY A 99 18.93 16.60 8.75
CA GLY A 99 18.48 17.52 7.69
C GLY A 99 17.12 18.17 7.92
N GLU A 100 16.69 18.36 9.18
CA GLU A 100 15.53 19.20 9.50
C GLU A 100 15.62 20.51 8.72
N ARG A 101 14.63 20.77 7.86
CA ARG A 101 14.59 21.94 6.99
C ARG A 101 14.24 23.16 7.83
N VAL A 102 15.23 23.67 8.55
CA VAL A 102 15.12 24.94 9.27
C VAL A 102 15.02 26.04 8.23
N LYS A 103 13.88 26.72 8.18
CA LYS A 103 13.76 27.93 7.37
C LYS A 103 14.71 28.97 7.96
N PRO A 104 15.52 29.67 7.16
CA PRO A 104 16.35 30.74 7.67
C PRO A 104 15.47 31.75 8.40
N LEU A 105 15.87 32.09 9.62
CA LEU A 105 15.30 33.23 10.31
C LEU A 105 15.63 34.47 9.49
N ARG A 106 14.67 35.39 9.38
CA ARG A 106 14.81 36.63 8.62
C ARG A 106 16.00 37.46 9.07
#